data_AF-U5S4I9-F1
#
_entry.id   AF-U5S4I9-F1
#
_cell.length_a   1.000
_cell.length_b   1.000
_cell.length_c   1.000
_cell.angle_alpha   90.00
_cell.angle_beta   90.00
_cell.angle_gamma   90.00
#
_symmetry.space_group_name_H-M   'P 1'
#
loop_
_entity.id
_entity.type
_entity.pdbx_description
1 polymer ?
#
loop_
_entity_poly.entity_id
_entity_poly.type
_entity_poly.pdbx_seq_one_letter_code
_entity_poly.pdbx_strand_id
1 'polypeptide(L)'
;SVPLAIHAGLGELSRIGIAITPEFGPRQRFCKIFTDLPLAVDKPITFGVKEFCMTCKKCADACPSQAISHDKEPSFQAATISTSGGVKKWAANAEKWLAQWADAGTDCG
;
A
#
# COMPACT_ATOMS: atom_id res chain seq x y z
N SER A 1 -5.77 7.53 1.61
CA SER A 1 -6.96 6.64 1.58
C SER A 1 -6.69 5.25 2.13
N VAL A 2 -5.53 4.65 1.85
CA VAL A 2 -5.20 3.26 2.28
C VAL A 2 -5.44 3.00 3.78
N PRO A 3 -4.98 3.84 4.74
CA PRO A 3 -5.21 3.57 6.16
C PRO A 3 -6.70 3.53 6.53
N LEU A 4 -7.52 4.40 5.93
CA LEU A 4 -8.96 4.45 6.18
C LEU A 4 -9.66 3.19 5.62
N ALA A 5 -9.26 2.72 4.44
CA ALA A 5 -9.80 1.50 3.86
C ALA A 5 -9.51 0.27 4.74
N ILE A 6 -8.30 0.20 5.33
CA ILE A 6 -7.91 -0.87 6.26
C ILE A 6 -8.71 -0.77 7.56
N HIS A 7 -8.83 0.44 8.14
CA HIS A 7 -9.59 0.66 9.37
C HIS A 7 -11.08 0.33 9.19
N ALA A 8 -11.64 0.60 8.02
CA ALA A 8 -13.01 0.26 7.65
C ALA A 8 -13.20 -1.22 7.25
N GLY A 9 -12.19 -2.08 7.41
CA GLY A 9 -12.34 -3.51 7.16
C GLY A 9 -12.38 -3.92 5.69
N LEU A 10 -12.05 -3.03 4.76
CA LEU A 10 -12.08 -3.38 3.33
C LEU A 10 -10.92 -4.32 2.97
N GLY A 11 -9.76 -4.18 3.60
CA GLY A 11 -8.59 -4.94 3.19
C GLY A 11 -7.38 -4.82 4.11
N GLU A 12 -6.27 -5.40 3.66
CA GLU A 12 -4.99 -5.38 4.36
C GLU A 12 -3.92 -4.60 3.58
N LEU A 13 -2.94 -4.04 4.31
CA LEU A 13 -1.79 -3.39 3.71
C LEU A 13 -0.86 -4.41 3.04
N SER A 14 -0.47 -4.14 1.80
CA SER A 14 0.48 -4.97 1.05
C SER A 14 1.87 -4.34 0.91
N ARG A 15 2.82 -5.11 0.39
CA ARG A 15 4.20 -4.67 0.08
C ARG A 15 4.27 -3.45 -0.83
N ILE A 16 3.38 -3.33 -1.81
CA ILE A 16 3.36 -2.18 -2.74
C ILE A 16 2.74 -0.92 -2.13
N GLY A 17 2.30 -0.97 -0.88
CA GLY A 17 1.79 0.19 -0.17
C GLY A 17 0.32 0.52 -0.44
N ILE A 18 -0.41 -0.33 -1.17
CA ILE A 18 -1.88 -0.21 -1.35
C ILE A 18 -2.62 -1.35 -0.65
N ALA A 19 -3.91 -1.13 -0.35
CA ALA A 19 -4.74 -2.14 0.29
C ALA A 19 -5.16 -3.21 -0.72
N ILE A 20 -5.05 -4.47 -0.32
CA ILE A 20 -5.59 -5.63 -1.03
C ILE A 20 -6.94 -5.97 -0.39
N THR A 21 -8.01 -6.05 -1.19
CA THR A 21 -9.30 -6.60 -0.75
C THR A 21 -9.43 -8.07 -1.19
N PRO A 22 -10.26 -8.88 -0.51
CA PRO A 22 -10.56 -10.24 -0.95
C PRO A 22 -11.15 -10.33 -2.37
N GLU A 23 -11.98 -9.37 -2.77
CA GLU A 23 -12.76 -9.43 -4.01
C GLU A 23 -11.96 -9.02 -5.25
N PHE A 24 -11.06 -8.04 -5.11
CA PHE A 24 -10.39 -7.38 -6.24
C PHE A 24 -8.87 -7.35 -6.13
N GLY A 25 -8.33 -7.83 -5.01
CA GLY A 25 -6.92 -7.68 -4.69
C GLY A 25 -6.51 -6.20 -4.68
N PRO A 26 -5.37 -5.83 -5.27
CA PRO A 26 -4.92 -4.44 -5.34
C PRO A 26 -5.64 -3.59 -6.41
N ARG A 27 -6.40 -4.20 -7.34
CA ARG A 27 -6.86 -3.53 -8.57
C ARG A 27 -8.17 -2.76 -8.36
N GLN A 28 -8.11 -1.72 -7.53
CA GLN A 28 -9.24 -0.87 -7.20
C GLN A 28 -8.79 0.51 -6.70
N ARG A 29 -9.71 1.46 -6.62
CA ARG A 29 -9.46 2.82 -6.10
C ARG A 29 -10.35 3.11 -4.92
N PHE A 30 -9.81 3.81 -3.93
CA PHE A 30 -10.53 4.17 -2.71
C PHE A 30 -10.89 5.66 -2.68
N CYS A 31 -12.18 5.93 -2.58
CA CYS A 31 -12.75 7.22 -2.20
C CYS A 31 -13.27 7.16 -0.76
N LYS A 32 -13.48 8.33 -0.15
CA LYS A 32 -13.89 8.47 1.25
C LYS A 32 -14.63 9.79 1.42
N ILE A 33 -15.64 9.77 2.29
CA ILE A 33 -16.42 10.93 2.70
C ILE A 33 -16.31 11.02 4.22
N PHE A 34 -16.14 12.22 4.73
CA PHE A 34 -16.20 12.49 6.17
C PHE A 34 -17.59 13.04 6.49
N THR A 35 -18.21 12.51 7.54
CA THR A 35 -19.54 12.92 7.98
C THR A 35 -19.62 12.78 9.50
N ASP A 36 -20.47 13.60 10.10
CA ASP A 36 -20.89 13.55 11.50
C ASP A 36 -22.12 12.66 11.71
N LEU A 37 -22.70 12.10 10.63
CA LEU A 37 -23.79 11.13 10.72
C LEU A 37 -23.37 9.93 11.59
N PRO A 38 -24.13 9.59 12.65
CA PRO A 38 -23.84 8.41 13.45
C PRO A 38 -24.01 7.14 12.60
N LEU A 39 -22.93 6.38 12.44
CA LEU A 39 -22.90 5.13 11.68
C LEU A 39 -22.30 4.01 12.53
N ALA A 40 -22.72 2.78 12.27
CA ALA A 40 -22.04 1.60 12.82
C ALA A 40 -20.63 1.50 12.22
N VAL A 41 -19.64 1.20 13.05
CA VAL A 41 -18.23 1.12 12.64
C VAL A 41 -17.87 -0.33 12.33
N ASP A 42 -17.36 -0.57 11.13
CA ASP A 42 -16.79 -1.84 10.72
C ASP A 42 -15.46 -2.14 11.43
N LYS A 43 -15.03 -3.41 11.40
CA LYS A 43 -13.77 -3.85 12.00
C LYS A 43 -12.72 -4.14 10.94
N PRO A 44 -11.43 -3.85 11.19
CA PRO A 44 -10.34 -4.33 10.34
C PRO A 44 -10.41 -5.85 10.15
N ILE A 45 -10.01 -6.31 8.95
CA ILE A 45 -9.97 -7.73 8.61
C ILE A 45 -8.53 -8.24 8.53
N THR A 46 -8.37 -9.56 8.65
CA THR A 46 -7.11 -10.25 8.37
C THR A 46 -7.39 -11.57 7.66
N PHE A 47 -6.80 -11.73 6.49
CA PHE A 47 -6.85 -12.86 5.58
C PHE A 47 -5.46 -13.23 5.01
N GLY A 48 -4.38 -12.69 5.58
CA GLY A 48 -3.01 -13.20 5.40
C GLY A 48 -2.16 -12.48 4.36
N VAL A 49 -2.51 -11.23 4.02
CA VAL A 49 -1.76 -10.45 3.00
C VAL A 49 -0.35 -10.18 3.44
N LYS A 50 -0.15 -9.85 4.72
CA LYS A 50 1.18 -9.59 5.27
C LYS A 50 2.08 -10.82 5.13
N GLU A 51 1.64 -11.98 5.58
CA GLU A 51 2.40 -13.23 5.56
C GLU A 51 2.74 -13.63 4.12
N PHE A 52 1.79 -13.46 3.20
CA PHE A 52 2.01 -13.67 1.78
C PHE A 52 3.04 -12.69 1.20
N CYS A 53 2.95 -11.41 1.56
CA CYS A 53 3.89 -10.38 1.09
C CYS A 53 5.32 -10.61 1.58
N MET A 54 5.53 -11.24 2.74
CA MET A 54 6.86 -11.53 3.29
C MET A 54 7.67 -12.48 2.40
N THR A 55 7.02 -13.35 1.64
CA THR A 55 7.67 -14.34 0.77
C THR A 55 7.54 -14.02 -0.72
N CYS A 56 6.41 -13.47 -1.16
CA CYS A 56 6.09 -13.31 -2.59
C CYS A 56 7.05 -12.40 -3.35
N LYS A 57 7.23 -11.15 -2.90
CA LYS A 57 8.10 -10.10 -3.49
C LYS A 57 7.94 -9.77 -4.99
N LYS A 58 7.04 -10.44 -5.70
CA LYS A 58 6.83 -10.32 -7.16
C LYS A 58 6.66 -8.89 -7.65
N CYS A 59 5.97 -8.05 -6.88
CA CYS A 59 5.80 -6.63 -7.21
C CYS A 59 7.09 -5.81 -7.11
N ALA A 60 7.97 -6.14 -6.16
CA ALA A 60 9.28 -5.52 -6.03
C ALA A 60 10.18 -5.92 -7.19
N ASP A 61 10.14 -7.19 -7.58
CA ASP A 61 10.90 -7.71 -8.72
C ASP A 61 10.45 -7.10 -10.05
N ALA A 62 9.13 -6.93 -10.24
CA ALA A 62 8.57 -6.38 -11.47
C ALA A 62 8.65 -4.85 -11.58
N CYS A 63 8.99 -4.13 -10.50
CA CYS A 63 8.98 -2.68 -10.47
C CYS A 63 10.08 -2.10 -11.38
N PRO A 64 9.77 -1.35 -12.45
CA PRO A 64 10.79 -0.82 -13.36
C PRO A 64 11.81 0.09 -12.67
N SER A 65 11.35 0.87 -11.68
CA SER A 65 12.20 1.82 -10.94
C SER A 65 12.84 1.24 -9.68
N GLN A 66 12.54 -0.02 -9.34
CA GLN A 66 13.03 -0.66 -8.11
C GLN A 66 12.75 0.20 -6.86
N ALA A 67 11.54 0.76 -6.80
CA ALA A 67 11.09 1.64 -5.72
C ALA A 67 10.51 0.88 -4.53
N ILE A 68 10.05 -0.36 -4.73
CA ILE A 68 9.40 -1.18 -3.69
C ILE A 68 10.47 -1.95 -2.92
N SER A 69 10.39 -1.97 -1.58
CA SER A 69 11.33 -2.70 -0.73
C SER A 69 11.30 -4.22 -1.00
N HIS A 70 12.49 -4.84 -1.01
CA HIS A 70 12.69 -6.29 -1.03
C HIS A 70 12.82 -6.92 0.36
N ASP A 71 12.71 -6.14 1.43
CA ASP A 71 12.90 -6.62 2.79
C ASP A 71 11.85 -7.66 3.15
N LYS A 72 12.24 -8.69 3.91
CA LYS A 72 11.29 -9.71 4.35
C LYS A 72 10.20 -9.10 5.23
N GLU A 73 10.60 -8.34 6.23
CA GLU A 73 9.70 -7.73 7.22
C GLU A 73 9.46 -6.24 6.92
N PRO A 74 8.27 -5.70 7.23
CA PRO A 74 8.03 -4.27 7.20
C PRO A 74 8.68 -3.59 8.42
N SER A 75 9.09 -2.32 8.26
CA SER A 75 9.72 -1.53 9.30
C SER A 75 8.97 -0.22 9.56
N PHE A 76 9.35 0.50 10.61
CA PHE A 76 8.80 1.84 10.90
C PHE A 76 9.57 2.97 10.21
N GLN A 77 10.61 2.64 9.44
CA GLN A 77 11.47 3.61 8.79
C GLN A 77 10.84 4.14 7.51
N ALA A 78 10.98 5.44 7.29
CA ALA A 78 10.67 6.07 6.02
C ALA A 78 11.80 5.78 5.01
N ALA A 79 11.44 5.58 3.73
CA ALA A 79 12.43 5.44 2.66
C ALA A 79 12.93 6.80 2.15
N THR A 80 12.05 7.81 2.13
CA THR A 80 12.35 9.19 1.73
C THR A 80 11.46 10.16 2.53
N ILE A 81 11.67 11.46 2.39
CA ILE A 81 10.82 12.50 3.01
C ILE A 81 9.34 12.39 2.58
N SER A 82 9.09 11.87 1.38
CA SER A 82 7.75 11.68 0.82
C SER A 82 7.06 10.42 1.33
N THR A 83 7.74 9.58 2.13
CA THR A 83 7.17 8.37 2.71
C THR A 83 6.97 8.56 4.21
N SER A 84 5.73 8.53 4.69
CA SER A 84 5.45 8.72 6.13
C SER A 84 6.16 7.66 6.98
N GLY A 85 6.98 8.11 7.93
CA GLY A 85 7.57 7.26 8.98
C GLY A 85 6.60 6.96 10.12
N GLY A 86 7.02 6.10 11.06
CA GLY A 86 6.23 5.77 12.25
C GLY A 86 5.07 4.80 12.01
N VAL A 87 4.87 4.34 10.77
CA VAL A 87 3.91 3.31 10.40
C VAL A 87 4.67 2.07 9.93
N LYS A 88 4.36 0.89 10.49
CA LYS A 88 5.01 -0.36 10.11
C LYS A 88 4.57 -0.78 8.70
N LYS A 89 5.44 -0.60 7.70
CA LYS A 89 5.16 -0.95 6.30
C LYS A 89 6.43 -1.28 5.52
N TRP A 90 6.29 -1.86 4.34
CA TRP A 90 7.35 -1.86 3.33
C TRP A 90 7.40 -0.48 2.70
N ALA A 91 8.27 0.37 3.22
CA ALA A 91 8.43 1.73 2.73
C ALA A 91 8.96 1.71 1.29
N ALA A 92 8.18 2.29 0.37
CA ALA A 92 8.62 2.48 -1.01
C ALA A 92 9.30 3.85 -1.18
N ASN A 93 10.20 3.93 -2.14
CA ASN A 93 10.83 5.18 -2.56
C ASN A 93 9.93 5.90 -3.57
N ALA A 94 9.17 6.90 -3.10
CA ALA A 94 8.21 7.64 -3.93
C ALA A 94 8.88 8.47 -5.03
N GLU A 95 10.12 8.92 -4.83
CA GLU A 95 10.86 9.74 -5.81
C GLU A 95 11.23 8.90 -7.04
N LYS A 96 11.65 7.65 -6.83
CA LYS A 96 11.92 6.70 -7.92
C LYS A 96 10.66 6.37 -8.72
N TRP A 97 9.50 6.26 -8.07
CA TRP A 97 8.23 6.08 -8.79
C TRP A 97 7.87 7.29 -9.63
N LEU A 98 7.98 8.49 -9.06
CA LEU A 98 7.66 9.72 -9.78
C LEU A 98 8.57 9.93 -10.99
N ALA A 99 9.88 9.67 -10.85
CA ALA A 99 10.82 9.72 -11.97
C ALA A 99 10.41 8.75 -13.09
N GLN A 100 10.04 7.52 -12.74
CA GLN A 100 9.57 6.53 -13.72
C GLN A 100 8.28 6.94 -14.43
N TRP A 101 7.36 7.62 -13.74
CA TRP A 101 6.15 8.14 -14.38
C TRP A 101 6.48 9.25 -15.39
N ALA A 102 7.42 10.13 -15.03
CA ALA A 102 7.90 11.17 -15.94
C ALA A 102 8.55 10.56 -17.19
N ASP A 103 9.38 9.52 -17.03
CA ASP A 103 10.02 8.83 -18.15
C ASP A 103 9.02 8.06 -19.02
N ALA A 104 8.00 7.45 -18.40
CA ALA A 104 6.95 6.70 -19.12
C ALA A 104 5.91 7.61 -19.79
N GLY A 105 5.79 8.88 -19.37
CA GLY A 105 4.76 9.81 -19.84
C GLY A 105 3.33 9.48 -19.38
N THR A 106 3.18 8.58 -18.41
CA THR A 106 1.89 8.13 -17.86
C THR A 106 2.10 7.52 -16.46
N ASP A 107 1.01 7.32 -15.72
CA ASP A 107 1.00 6.46 -14.54
C ASP A 107 1.43 5.04 -14.94
N CYS A 108 2.23 4.39 -14.08
CA CYS A 108 2.75 3.04 -14.33
C CYS A 108 1.66 1.97 -14.13
N GLY A 109 1.35 1.64 -12.87
CA GLY A 109 0.43 0.55 -12.49
C GLY A 109 0.37 0.36 -10.99
#